data_AF-A0A0F9PPU0-F1
#
_entry.id   AF-A0A0F9PPU0-F1
#
_cell.length_a   1.000
_cell.length_b   1.000
_cell.length_c   1.000
_cell.angle_alpha   90.00
_cell.angle_beta   90.00
_cell.angle_gamma   90.00
#
_symmetry.space_group_name_H-M   'P 1'
#
loop_
_entity.id
_entity.type
_entity.pdbx_description
1 polymer ?
#
loop_
_entity_poly.entity_id
_entity_poly.type
_entity_poly.pdbx_seq_one_letter_code
_entity_poly.pdbx_strand_id
1 'polypeptide(L)'
;MKTTVCTACVYPDTKAIWPALDSCKKHGVTLHPYGIGGRAKGYVDIKVARLLRFLESVKTSHILYFDGTDILWVHGLKEIEASYRHISKTQRRSVVIGSEWKLYPFRWRPAFFKQRAAEAGGHPPFIYPCPGII
;
A
#
# COMPACT_ATOMS: atom_id res chain seq x y z
N MET A 1 -10.21 2.91 -16.02
CA MET A 1 -9.94 3.18 -14.59
C MET A 1 -8.93 4.30 -14.53
N LYS A 2 -9.02 5.22 -13.57
CA LYS A 2 -7.98 6.23 -13.35
C LYS A 2 -7.29 5.87 -12.05
N THR A 3 -6.03 5.43 -12.17
CA THR A 3 -5.26 4.89 -11.06
C THR A 3 -4.03 5.77 -10.83
N THR A 4 -3.83 6.20 -9.59
CA THR A 4 -2.60 6.88 -9.19
C THR A 4 -1.75 5.89 -8.42
N VAL A 5 -0.50 5.72 -8.87
CA VAL A 5 0.50 4.88 -8.21
C VAL A 5 1.36 5.78 -7.33
N CYS A 6 1.45 5.52 -6.03
CA CYS A 6 2.11 6.41 -5.09
C CYS A 6 2.93 5.66 -4.05
N THR A 7 3.92 6.37 -3.50
CA THR A 7 4.77 5.84 -2.43
C THR A 7 5.19 6.94 -1.47
N ALA A 8 5.45 6.57 -0.21
CA ALA A 8 6.05 7.49 0.74
C ALA A 8 7.54 7.70 0.42
N CYS A 9 7.98 8.96 0.44
CA CYS A 9 9.38 9.33 0.31
C CYS A 9 9.68 10.45 1.31
N VAL A 10 10.18 10.12 2.50
CA VAL A 10 10.48 11.10 3.57
C VAL A 10 11.96 11.42 3.67
N TYR A 11 12.64 11.37 2.52
CA TYR A 11 14.04 11.70 2.35
C TYR A 11 14.19 13.10 1.73
N PRO A 12 15.39 13.72 1.79
CA PRO A 12 15.62 15.03 1.18
C PRO A 12 15.33 15.07 -0.33
N ASP A 13 15.55 13.94 -1.01
CA ASP A 13 15.31 13.76 -2.44
C ASP A 13 14.75 12.34 -2.71
N THR A 14 14.60 11.98 -3.98
CA THR A 14 14.07 10.68 -4.39
C THR A 14 15.13 9.59 -4.53
N LYS A 15 16.39 9.82 -4.15
CA LYS A 15 17.46 8.83 -4.35
C LYS A 15 17.17 7.55 -3.59
N ALA A 16 16.64 7.62 -2.38
CA ALA A 16 16.33 6.42 -1.59
C ALA A 16 15.29 5.49 -2.24
N ILE A 17 14.52 5.97 -3.22
CA ILE A 17 13.47 5.21 -3.93
C ILE A 17 13.77 5.07 -5.42
N TRP A 18 15.02 5.33 -5.85
CA TRP A 18 15.40 5.27 -7.26
C TRP A 18 15.10 3.91 -7.93
N PRO A 19 15.25 2.74 -7.26
CA PRO A 19 14.94 1.46 -7.89
C PRO A 19 13.44 1.31 -8.21
N ALA A 20 12.56 1.78 -7.32
CA ALA A 20 11.12 1.80 -7.55
C ALA A 20 10.75 2.75 -8.70
N LEU A 21 11.36 3.95 -8.74
CA LEU A 21 11.14 4.91 -9.82
C LEU A 21 11.57 4.35 -11.19
N ASP A 22 12.77 3.77 -11.26
CA ASP A 22 13.32 3.22 -12.50
C ASP A 22 12.50 2.02 -13.00
N SER A 23 12.12 1.12 -12.10
CA SER A 23 11.27 -0.02 -12.45
C SER A 23 9.87 0.42 -12.92
N CYS A 24 9.21 1.38 -12.26
CA CYS A 24 7.94 1.93 -12.75
C CYS A 24 8.10 2.57 -14.14
N LYS A 25 9.17 3.35 -14.36
CA LYS A 25 9.46 4.00 -15.65
C LYS A 25 9.61 2.99 -16.79
N LYS A 26 10.31 1.87 -16.55
CA LYS A 26 10.48 0.78 -17.53
C LYS A 26 9.15 0.19 -18.01
N HIS A 27 8.12 0.24 -17.17
CA HIS A 27 6.77 -0.24 -17.49
C HIS A 27 5.80 0.89 -17.88
N GLY A 28 6.29 2.10 -18.14
CA GLY A 28 5.46 3.25 -18.51
C GLY A 28 4.54 3.74 -17.39
N VAL A 29 4.90 3.47 -16.13
CA VAL A 29 4.11 3.84 -14.94
C VAL A 29 4.73 5.07 -14.28
N THR A 30 3.91 6.08 -14.03
CA THR A 30 4.32 7.25 -13.25
C THR A 30 4.12 6.95 -11.76
N LEU A 31 5.22 6.85 -11.02
CA LEU A 31 5.22 6.73 -9.57
C LEU A 31 5.23 8.13 -8.94
N HIS A 32 4.26 8.40 -8.07
CA HIS A 32 4.12 9.67 -7.36
C HIS A 32 4.65 9.56 -5.92
N PRO A 33 5.91 9.96 -5.66
CA PRO A 33 6.40 10.06 -4.30
C PRO A 33 5.73 11.22 -3.56
N TYR A 34 5.37 11.01 -2.30
CA TYR A 34 4.87 12.06 -1.42
C TYR A 34 5.72 12.19 -0.15
N GLY A 35 5.73 13.40 0.43
CA GLY A 35 6.42 13.66 1.69
C GLY A 35 7.91 14.02 1.59
N ILE A 36 8.42 14.27 0.37
CA ILE A 36 9.83 14.61 0.11
C ILE A 36 10.24 15.84 0.92
N GLY A 37 11.46 15.81 1.46
CA GLY A 37 12.04 16.90 2.26
C GLY A 37 11.49 16.99 3.69
N GLY A 38 10.50 16.19 4.07
CA GLY A 38 9.91 16.25 5.41
C GLY A 38 10.56 15.27 6.39
N ARG A 39 10.71 15.66 7.66
CA ARG A 39 11.16 14.75 8.74
C ARG A 39 10.13 13.66 9.05
N ALA A 40 10.57 12.41 9.14
CA ALA A 40 9.75 11.29 9.60
C ALA A 40 9.41 11.42 11.10
N LYS A 41 8.12 11.53 11.46
CA LYS A 41 7.67 11.51 12.86
C LYS A 41 7.29 10.11 13.37
N GLY A 42 7.11 9.15 12.46
CA GLY A 42 6.71 7.78 12.75
C GLY A 42 5.86 7.18 11.64
N TYR A 43 5.53 5.89 11.76
CA TYR A 43 4.80 5.14 10.74
C TYR A 43 3.45 5.76 10.37
N VAL A 44 2.67 6.16 11.37
CA VAL A 44 1.33 6.76 11.14
C VAL A 44 1.42 8.09 10.40
N ASP A 45 2.40 8.95 10.71
CA ASP A 45 2.62 10.19 9.98
C ASP A 45 2.96 9.91 8.51
N ILE A 46 3.90 8.99 8.29
CA ILE A 46 4.41 8.68 6.95
C ILE A 46 3.34 8.02 6.09
N LYS A 47 2.69 6.96 6.58
CA LYS A 47 1.85 6.08 5.76
C LYS A 47 0.39 6.47 5.73
N VAL A 48 -0.09 7.21 6.74
CA VAL A 48 -1.50 7.60 6.87
C VAL A 48 -1.66 9.10 6.68
N ALA A 49 -1.11 9.92 7.57
CA ALA A 49 -1.40 11.35 7.57
C ALA A 49 -0.91 12.06 6.29
N ARG A 50 0.30 11.75 5.83
CA ARG A 50 0.83 12.29 4.57
C ARG A 50 0.15 11.71 3.34
N LEU A 51 -0.22 10.43 3.37
CA LEU A 51 -0.97 9.81 2.29
C LEU A 51 -2.31 10.52 2.12
N LEU A 52 -3.08 10.73 3.20
CA LEU A 52 -4.37 11.43 3.13
C LEU A 52 -4.25 12.83 2.50
N ARG A 53 -3.25 13.62 2.89
CA ARG A 53 -2.97 14.93 2.25
C ARG A 53 -2.61 14.80 0.77
N PHE A 54 -1.83 13.78 0.41
CA PHE A 54 -1.55 13.50 -1.00
C PHE A 54 -2.82 13.14 -1.77
N LEU A 55 -3.72 12.35 -1.16
CA LEU A 55 -4.98 11.94 -1.78
C LEU A 55 -5.92 13.13 -2.07
N GLU A 56 -5.92 14.16 -1.24
CA GLU A 56 -6.66 15.41 -1.48
C GLU A 56 -6.18 16.14 -2.76
N SER A 57 -4.92 15.94 -3.16
CA SER A 57 -4.33 16.60 -4.33
C SER A 57 -4.56 15.88 -5.65
N VAL A 58 -4.98 14.60 -5.63
CA VAL A 58 -5.09 13.77 -6.83
C VAL A 58 -6.55 13.50 -7.20
N LYS A 59 -6.90 13.81 -8.45
CA LYS A 59 -8.22 13.52 -9.01
C LYS A 59 -8.21 12.14 -9.66
N THR A 60 -8.34 11.09 -8.85
CA THR A 60 -8.24 9.69 -9.30
C THR A 60 -9.34 8.84 -8.67
N SER A 61 -9.73 7.74 -9.30
CA SER A 61 -10.74 6.83 -8.74
C SER A 61 -10.13 5.70 -7.93
N HIS A 62 -8.86 5.40 -8.16
CA HIS A 62 -8.15 4.30 -7.52
C HIS A 62 -6.74 4.72 -7.12
N ILE A 63 -6.29 4.18 -5.99
CA ILE A 63 -4.95 4.37 -5.46
C ILE A 63 -4.28 3.02 -5.38
N LEU A 64 -3.07 2.94 -5.94
CA LEU A 64 -2.15 1.85 -5.67
C LEU A 64 -1.00 2.42 -4.86
N TYR A 65 -0.84 1.91 -3.65
CA TYR A 65 0.19 2.32 -2.72
C TYR A 65 1.17 1.16 -2.48
N PHE A 66 2.46 1.44 -2.48
CA PHE A 66 3.51 0.51 -2.06
C PHE A 66 4.71 1.24 -1.44
N ASP A 67 5.60 0.51 -0.79
CA ASP A 67 6.77 1.06 -0.10
C ASP A 67 7.92 1.33 -1.07
N GLY A 68 8.50 2.54 -1.04
CA GLY A 68 9.38 2.99 -2.12
C GLY A 68 10.82 2.48 -2.05
N THR A 69 11.24 1.97 -0.90
CA THR A 69 12.66 1.67 -0.61
C THR A 69 13.07 0.24 -0.97
N ASP A 70 12.12 -0.68 -0.97
CA ASP A 70 12.35 -2.12 -0.97
C ASP A 70 11.37 -2.88 -1.90
N ILE A 71 10.73 -2.17 -2.81
CA ILE A 71 9.82 -2.72 -3.82
C ILE A 71 10.33 -2.41 -5.23
N LEU A 72 10.15 -3.37 -6.13
CA LEU A 72 10.34 -3.21 -7.56
C LEU A 72 9.02 -3.43 -8.30
N TRP A 73 8.84 -2.66 -9.37
CA TRP A 73 7.67 -2.76 -10.24
C TRP A 73 7.98 -3.67 -11.44
N VAL A 74 7.20 -4.74 -11.62
CA VAL A 74 7.54 -5.82 -12.58
C VAL A 74 6.49 -6.07 -13.68
N HIS A 75 5.36 -5.38 -13.66
CA HIS A 75 4.24 -5.60 -14.60
C HIS A 75 3.69 -4.30 -15.20
N GLY A 76 2.97 -4.35 -16.33
CA GLY A 76 2.26 -3.18 -16.83
C GLY A 76 1.10 -2.77 -15.90
N LEU A 77 0.81 -1.46 -15.78
CA LEU A 77 -0.31 -0.99 -14.96
C LEU A 77 -1.64 -1.66 -15.37
N LYS A 78 -1.89 -1.82 -16.67
CA LYS A 78 -3.12 -2.47 -17.18
C LYS A 78 -3.30 -3.91 -16.68
N GLU A 79 -2.22 -4.66 -16.52
CA GLU A 79 -2.24 -6.04 -16.00
C GLU A 79 -2.66 -6.03 -14.53
N ILE A 80 -2.04 -5.17 -13.72
CA ILE A 80 -2.37 -5.01 -12.30
C ILE A 80 -3.82 -4.55 -12.13
N GLU A 81 -4.29 -3.61 -12.95
CA GLU A 81 -5.67 -3.15 -12.95
C GLU A 81 -6.67 -4.28 -13.30
N ALA A 82 -6.29 -5.20 -14.19
CA ALA A 82 -7.11 -6.36 -14.54
C ALA A 82 -7.21 -7.34 -13.36
N SER A 83 -6.08 -7.63 -12.70
CA SER A 83 -6.04 -8.45 -11.49
C SER A 83 -6.86 -7.84 -10.36
N TYR A 84 -6.74 -6.53 -10.13
CA TYR A 84 -7.56 -5.81 -9.15
C TYR A 84 -9.05 -5.95 -9.45
N ARG A 85 -9.49 -5.70 -10.70
CA ARG A 85 -10.90 -5.86 -11.09
C ARG A 85 -11.42 -7.28 -10.85
N HIS A 86 -10.61 -8.29 -11.16
CA HIS A 86 -10.96 -9.68 -10.92
C HIS A 86 -11.17 -9.96 -9.43
N ILE A 87 -10.19 -9.60 -8.59
CA ILE A 87 -10.25 -9.82 -7.13
C ILE A 87 -11.43 -9.06 -6.52
N SER A 88 -11.58 -7.77 -6.84
CA SER A 88 -12.66 -6.93 -6.34
C SER A 88 -14.04 -7.48 -6.69
N LYS A 89 -14.21 -8.00 -7.91
CA LYS A 89 -15.48 -8.62 -8.33
C LYS A 89 -15.75 -9.92 -7.58
N THR A 90 -14.75 -10.81 -7.50
CA THR A 90 -14.89 -12.13 -6.87
C THR A 90 -15.14 -12.01 -5.37
N GLN A 91 -14.47 -11.07 -4.69
CA GLN A 91 -14.57 -10.91 -3.24
C GLN A 91 -15.59 -9.85 -2.80
N ARG A 92 -16.20 -9.12 -3.73
CA ARG A 92 -17.06 -7.95 -3.47
C ARG A 92 -16.39 -6.91 -2.56
N ARG A 93 -15.11 -6.62 -2.82
CA ARG A 93 -14.29 -5.68 -2.02
C ARG A 93 -13.80 -4.51 -2.85
N SER A 94 -13.82 -3.32 -2.24
CA SER A 94 -13.26 -2.08 -2.79
C SER A 94 -11.78 -1.86 -2.43
N VAL A 95 -11.22 -2.71 -1.56
CA VAL A 95 -9.84 -2.62 -1.09
C VAL A 95 -9.19 -3.99 -1.19
N VAL A 96 -8.01 -4.03 -1.82
CA VAL A 96 -7.13 -5.20 -1.87
C VAL A 96 -5.84 -4.81 -1.15
N ILE A 97 -5.44 -5.64 -0.18
CA ILE A 97 -4.25 -5.40 0.64
C ILE A 97 -3.28 -6.54 0.34
N GLY A 98 -1.99 -6.20 0.22
CA GLY A 98 -0.93 -7.20 0.14
C GLY A 98 -0.98 -8.14 1.33
N SER A 99 -0.61 -9.40 1.11
CA SER A 99 -0.63 -10.44 2.12
C SER A 99 0.79 -10.84 2.49
N GLU A 100 1.00 -11.03 3.79
CA GLU A 100 2.24 -11.56 4.33
C GLU A 100 1.97 -12.88 5.05
N TRP A 101 2.96 -13.77 5.03
CA TRP A 101 2.89 -15.06 5.72
C TRP A 101 3.08 -14.94 7.24
N LYS A 102 3.51 -13.77 7.72
CA LYS A 102 3.73 -13.44 9.12
C LYS A 102 2.94 -12.20 9.51
N LEU A 103 2.38 -12.21 10.71
CA LEU A 103 1.73 -11.03 11.30
C LEU A 103 2.80 -10.16 12.00
N TYR A 104 2.96 -8.92 11.54
CA TYR A 104 3.76 -7.89 12.21
C TYR A 104 2.90 -7.12 13.24
N PRO A 105 3.49 -6.60 14.33
CA PRO A 105 4.82 -6.86 14.89
C PRO A 105 5.06 -8.30 15.33
N PHE A 106 6.31 -8.75 15.21
CA PHE A 106 6.80 -10.12 15.46
C PHE A 106 6.65 -10.67 16.90
N ARG A 107 5.83 -10.05 17.74
CA ARG A 107 5.30 -10.60 19.00
C ARG A 107 3.92 -9.99 19.28
N TRP A 108 2.89 -10.38 18.54
CA TRP A 108 1.53 -9.91 18.84
C TRP A 108 0.79 -10.92 19.72
N ARG A 109 0.68 -10.53 21.00
CA ARG A 109 -0.06 -11.24 22.04
C ARG A 109 -1.48 -11.49 21.50
N PRO A 110 -1.98 -12.75 21.52
CA PRO A 110 -3.35 -13.09 21.17
C PRO A 110 -4.43 -12.18 21.82
N ALA A 111 -4.08 -11.54 22.94
CA ALA A 111 -4.91 -10.56 23.65
C ALA A 111 -5.34 -9.34 22.80
N PHE A 112 -4.50 -8.80 21.92
CA PHE A 112 -4.86 -7.59 21.15
C PHE A 112 -5.98 -7.87 20.13
N PHE A 113 -5.88 -8.99 19.40
CA PHE A 113 -6.91 -9.41 18.45
C PHE A 113 -8.17 -9.89 19.18
N LYS A 114 -8.05 -10.55 20.33
CA LYS A 114 -9.21 -10.87 21.17
C LYS A 114 -9.93 -9.62 21.67
N GLN A 115 -9.19 -8.60 22.10
CA GLN A 115 -9.75 -7.32 22.54
C GLN A 115 -10.45 -6.60 21.37
N ARG A 116 -9.81 -6.49 20.20
CA ARG A 116 -10.43 -5.87 19.02
C ARG A 116 -11.62 -6.66 18.48
N ALA A 117 -11.58 -8.00 18.51
CA ALA A 117 -12.72 -8.84 18.14
C ALA A 117 -13.88 -8.68 19.12
N ALA A 118 -13.61 -8.54 20.43
CA ALA A 118 -14.64 -8.27 21.43
C ALA A 118 -15.25 -6.87 21.26
N GLU A 119 -14.42 -5.84 21.00
CA GLU A 119 -14.87 -4.47 20.71
C GLU A 119 -15.68 -4.38 19.40
N ALA A 120 -15.42 -5.26 18.43
CA ALA A 120 -16.09 -5.30 17.12
C ALA A 120 -17.28 -6.29 17.05
N GLY A 121 -17.80 -6.78 18.18
CA GLY A 121 -18.98 -7.65 18.20
C GLY A 121 -18.72 -9.12 17.85
N GLY A 122 -17.51 -9.62 18.09
CA GLY A 122 -17.18 -11.05 18.06
C GLY A 122 -16.60 -11.58 16.76
N HIS A 123 -16.41 -10.74 15.74
CA HIS A 123 -15.79 -11.16 14.48
C HIS A 123 -14.42 -10.49 14.30
N PRO A 124 -13.30 -11.21 14.45
CA PRO A 124 -12.01 -10.64 14.10
C PRO A 124 -12.01 -10.28 12.60
N PRO A 125 -11.42 -9.14 12.19
CA PRO A 125 -11.21 -8.88 10.78
C PRO A 125 -10.33 -10.01 10.23
N PHE A 126 -10.90 -10.86 9.38
CA PHE A 126 -10.18 -11.95 8.72
C PHE A 126 -9.12 -11.34 7.80
N ILE A 127 -7.87 -11.31 8.27
CA ILE A 127 -6.69 -11.19 7.43
C ILE A 127 -6.44 -12.60 6.88
N TYR A 128 -6.89 -12.86 5.65
CA TYR A 128 -6.45 -14.04 4.93
C TYR A 128 -4.98 -13.83 4.52
N PRO A 129 -4.05 -14.71 4.90
CA PRO A 129 -2.77 -14.79 4.22
C PRO A 129 -3.07 -15.32 2.81
N CYS A 130 -3.25 -14.43 1.84
CA CYS A 130 -3.19 -14.85 0.44
C CYS A 130 -1.71 -15.24 0.17
N PRO A 131 -1.42 -16.44 -0.34
CA PRO A 131 -0.06 -16.79 -0.71
C PRO A 131 0.40 -15.82 -1.81
N GLY A 132 1.61 -15.28 -1.64
CA GLY A 132 2.09 -14.08 -2.31
C GLY A 132 2.08 -14.11 -3.84
N ILE A 133 2.08 -12.90 -4.40
CA ILE A 133 2.61 -12.65 -5.74
C ILE A 133 3.88 -11.83 -5.50
N ILE A 134 4.99 -12.39 -5.99
CA ILE A 134 6.38 -11.92 -5.86
C ILE A 134 6.54 -10.55 -6.53
#